data_AF-X1DD67-F1
#
_entry.id   AF-X1DD67-F1
#
_cell.length_a   1.000
_cell.length_b   1.000
_cell.length_c   1.000
_cell.angle_alpha   90.00
_cell.angle_beta   90.00
_cell.angle_gamma   90.00
#
_symmetry.space_group_name_H-M   'P 1'
#
loop_
_entity.id
_entity.type
_entity.pdbx_description
1 polymer ?
#
loop_
_entity_poly.entity_id
_entity_poly.type
_entity_poly.pdbx_seq_one_letter_code
_entity_poly.pdbx_strand_id
1 'polypeptide(L)'
;PTSTEKNICLRCKGARLLCGKKTCPILLKKSVLKSMVPFEIDKTQRNVEIFGASPPGFFVGHFSYPNVYLGPLVPYQEFETGLNISDYHILDAPELWFGKKMVDVIRYRSSLVRSIFKTNVFIGRKSRKSTPSIKNQRLLETSQELSMAARPVDTETKLEKMNLRMMMDNHALPMGPSGMTEKITITENTKVHPQVDYCVADTDLNATEAVSEYLYFKGHVPESTIKRVFSAGLLGEEKRRRIVPTRWTITAVDDIISKALITCGRF
;
A
#
# COMPACT_ATOMS: atom_id res chain seq x y z
N PRO A 1 -11.62 -1.78 36.87
CA PRO A 1 -10.96 -2.31 35.66
C PRO A 1 -10.36 -3.70 35.96
N THR A 2 -11.15 -4.75 35.75
CA THR A 2 -10.73 -6.14 35.97
C THR A 2 -9.59 -6.48 35.03
N SER A 3 -8.45 -6.89 35.59
CA SER A 3 -7.30 -7.39 34.82
C SER A 3 -7.77 -8.53 33.91
N THR A 4 -7.85 -8.30 32.60
CA THR A 4 -8.11 -9.37 31.64
C THR A 4 -6.98 -10.38 31.72
N GLU A 5 -7.30 -11.62 32.09
CA GLU A 5 -6.35 -12.74 32.07
C GLU A 5 -5.61 -12.79 30.72
N LYS A 6 -4.30 -13.04 30.77
CA LYS A 6 -3.51 -13.30 29.55
C LYS A 6 -4.18 -14.45 28.77
N ASN A 7 -4.27 -14.31 27.45
CA ASN A 7 -4.87 -15.29 26.53
C ASN A 7 -6.40 -15.50 26.63
N ILE A 8 -7.14 -14.60 27.28
CA ILE A 8 -8.62 -14.71 27.36
C ILE A 8 -9.29 -14.81 25.99
N CYS A 9 -8.78 -14.13 24.96
CA CYS A 9 -9.31 -14.20 23.60
C CYS A 9 -9.10 -15.58 22.94
N LEU A 10 -7.98 -16.25 23.21
CA LEU A 10 -7.68 -17.60 22.71
C LEU A 10 -8.64 -18.64 23.29
N ARG A 11 -8.99 -18.51 24.58
CA ARG A 11 -9.99 -19.37 25.25
C ARG A 11 -11.41 -19.03 24.80
N CYS A 12 -11.70 -17.74 24.64
CA CYS A 12 -13.01 -17.24 24.23
C CYS A 12 -13.36 -17.63 22.78
N LYS A 13 -12.35 -17.71 21.89
CA LYS A 13 -12.49 -17.88 20.42
C LYS A 13 -13.58 -16.98 19.79
N GLY A 14 -13.85 -15.84 20.43
CA GLY A 14 -14.91 -14.90 20.07
C GLY A 14 -16.36 -15.34 20.33
N ALA A 15 -16.63 -16.61 20.64
CA ALA A 15 -17.99 -17.11 20.84
C ALA A 15 -18.54 -16.82 22.25
N ARG A 16 -17.67 -16.83 23.26
CA ARG A 16 -18.08 -16.82 24.69
C ARG A 16 -18.03 -15.46 25.38
N LEU A 17 -17.60 -14.41 24.67
CA LEU A 17 -17.48 -13.03 25.16
C LEU A 17 -16.84 -12.87 26.55
N LEU A 18 -15.85 -13.72 26.88
CA LEU A 18 -15.20 -13.77 28.20
C LEU A 18 -14.52 -12.45 28.61
N CYS A 19 -14.27 -11.56 27.65
CA CYS A 19 -13.76 -10.21 27.89
C CYS A 19 -14.82 -9.19 28.35
N GLY A 20 -16.08 -9.61 28.57
CA GLY A 20 -17.17 -8.75 29.04
C GLY A 20 -17.73 -7.78 27.99
N LYS A 21 -17.27 -7.85 26.74
CA LYS A 21 -17.78 -7.02 25.64
C LYS A 21 -19.09 -7.60 25.09
N LYS A 22 -20.06 -6.73 24.76
CA LYS A 22 -21.36 -7.11 24.17
C LYS A 22 -21.25 -7.92 22.87
N THR A 23 -20.20 -7.67 22.09
CA THR A 23 -19.87 -8.40 20.87
C THR A 23 -18.37 -8.57 20.77
N CYS A 24 -17.88 -9.69 20.21
CA CYS A 24 -16.45 -9.92 20.07
C CYS A 24 -15.90 -9.01 18.98
N PRO A 25 -14.98 -8.07 19.27
CA PRO A 25 -14.45 -7.17 18.25
C PRO A 25 -13.75 -7.89 17.09
N ILE A 26 -13.16 -9.06 17.36
CA ILE A 26 -12.48 -9.89 16.35
C ILE A 26 -13.49 -10.48 15.36
N LEU A 27 -14.61 -11.02 15.86
CA LEU A 27 -15.66 -11.58 15.02
C LEU A 27 -16.53 -10.50 14.38
N LEU A 28 -16.80 -9.41 15.10
CA LEU A 28 -17.50 -8.24 14.59
C LEU A 28 -16.73 -7.63 13.42
N LYS A 29 -15.40 -7.47 13.53
CA LYS A 29 -14.55 -7.05 12.41
C LYS A 29 -14.72 -8.00 11.21
N LYS A 30 -14.75 -9.32 11.44
CA LYS A 30 -14.96 -10.28 10.35
C LYS A 30 -16.38 -10.23 9.77
N SER A 31 -17.45 -10.19 10.56
CA SER A 31 -18.83 -10.22 10.06
C SER A 31 -19.26 -8.89 9.44
N VAL A 32 -18.90 -7.77 10.08
CA VAL A 32 -19.27 -6.42 9.65
C VAL A 32 -18.52 -6.03 8.38
N LEU A 33 -17.22 -6.32 8.26
CA LEU A 33 -16.53 -6.08 6.98
C LEU A 33 -17.01 -7.03 5.88
N LYS A 34 -17.35 -8.29 6.19
CA LYS A 34 -17.95 -9.21 5.22
C LYS A 34 -19.28 -8.70 4.67
N SER A 35 -20.09 -8.03 5.49
CA SER A 35 -21.35 -7.42 5.03
C SER A 35 -21.17 -6.05 4.37
N MET A 36 -20.02 -5.41 4.54
CA MET A 36 -19.76 -4.05 4.03
C MET A 36 -19.13 -4.01 2.64
N VAL A 37 -18.59 -5.14 2.16
CA VAL A 37 -17.89 -5.22 0.88
C VAL A 37 -18.46 -6.37 0.04
N PRO A 38 -18.80 -6.15 -1.24
CA PRO A 38 -19.51 -7.14 -2.06
C PRO A 38 -18.56 -8.19 -2.66
N PHE A 39 -17.77 -8.87 -1.80
CA PHE A 39 -16.91 -9.95 -2.25
C PHE A 39 -17.59 -11.30 -2.15
N GLU A 40 -17.54 -12.09 -3.23
CA GLU A 40 -17.71 -13.53 -3.16
C GLU A 40 -16.43 -14.15 -2.59
N ILE A 41 -16.39 -14.25 -1.25
CA ILE A 41 -15.23 -14.79 -0.52
C ILE A 41 -14.95 -16.21 -1.00
N ASP A 42 -13.68 -16.49 -1.30
CA ASP A 42 -13.17 -17.75 -1.87
C ASP A 42 -13.43 -17.98 -3.37
N LYS A 43 -14.02 -17.00 -4.07
CA LYS A 43 -14.05 -17.02 -5.53
C LYS A 43 -12.73 -16.55 -6.13
N THR A 44 -12.34 -17.26 -7.19
CA THR A 44 -11.22 -16.90 -8.04
C THR A 44 -11.77 -16.55 -9.41
N GLN A 45 -11.34 -15.43 -9.96
CA GLN A 45 -11.54 -15.09 -11.36
C GLN A 45 -10.23 -15.26 -12.13
N ARG A 46 -10.29 -15.63 -13.40
CA ARG A 46 -9.12 -15.77 -14.28
C ARG A 46 -9.24 -14.79 -15.44
N ASN A 47 -8.11 -14.37 -16.00
CA ASN A 47 -8.04 -13.45 -17.15
C ASN A 47 -8.87 -12.19 -16.93
N VAL A 48 -8.63 -11.52 -15.80
CA VAL A 48 -9.37 -10.31 -15.42
C VAL A 48 -8.65 -9.10 -15.98
N GLU A 49 -9.38 -8.25 -16.69
CA GLU A 49 -8.92 -6.96 -17.15
C GLU A 49 -9.57 -5.87 -16.31
N ILE A 50 -8.75 -4.95 -15.82
CA ILE A 50 -9.17 -3.86 -14.93
C ILE A 50 -8.70 -2.56 -15.57
N PHE A 51 -9.62 -1.61 -15.70
CA PHE A 51 -9.32 -0.24 -16.07
C PHE A 51 -9.87 0.70 -15.01
N GLY A 52 -9.06 1.68 -14.60
CA GLY A 52 -9.53 2.78 -13.79
C GLY A 52 -8.43 3.73 -13.38
N ALA A 53 -8.83 4.85 -12.79
CA ALA A 53 -7.93 5.85 -12.24
C ALA A 53 -7.25 5.29 -10.99
N SER A 54 -6.13 4.59 -11.19
CA SER A 54 -5.32 4.02 -10.13
C SER A 54 -4.96 5.16 -9.18
N PRO A 55 -5.43 5.16 -7.92
CA PRO A 55 -4.82 6.05 -6.96
C PRO A 55 -3.33 5.71 -6.93
N PRO A 56 -2.49 6.65 -6.52
CA PRO A 56 -1.07 6.45 -6.62
C PRO A 56 -0.55 5.32 -5.71
N GLY A 57 -1.41 4.58 -5.00
CA GLY A 57 -1.07 3.51 -4.07
C GLY A 57 -0.23 2.37 -4.63
N PHE A 58 0.73 1.95 -3.81
CA PHE A 58 1.67 0.88 -4.10
C PHE A 58 1.86 0.03 -2.85
N PHE A 59 1.76 -1.29 -3.02
CA PHE A 59 1.85 -2.24 -1.92
C PHE A 59 3.10 -3.10 -2.04
N VAL A 60 3.75 -3.35 -0.91
CA VAL A 60 4.85 -4.31 -0.77
C VAL A 60 4.58 -5.23 0.41
N GLY A 61 4.41 -6.52 0.13
CA GLY A 61 4.25 -7.55 1.13
C GLY A 61 5.56 -7.86 1.88
N HIS A 62 5.44 -8.38 3.10
CA HIS A 62 6.60 -8.84 3.89
C HIS A 62 6.80 -10.36 3.85
N PHE A 63 5.80 -11.12 3.40
CA PHE A 63 5.89 -12.57 3.29
C PHE A 63 6.92 -12.96 2.23
N SER A 64 7.66 -14.06 2.47
CA SER A 64 8.69 -14.59 1.57
C SER A 64 9.93 -13.70 1.35
N TYR A 65 10.17 -12.71 2.22
CA TYR A 65 11.38 -11.90 2.21
C TYR A 65 12.65 -12.76 2.10
N PRO A 66 13.62 -12.46 1.21
CA PRO A 66 13.76 -11.22 0.43
C PRO A 66 13.02 -11.18 -0.91
N ASN A 67 12.25 -12.21 -1.28
CA ASN A 67 11.47 -12.24 -2.51
C ASN A 67 9.99 -11.94 -2.20
N VAL A 68 9.59 -10.70 -2.39
CA VAL A 68 8.29 -10.17 -1.94
C VAL A 68 7.31 -10.04 -3.09
N TYR A 69 6.02 -10.09 -2.75
CA TYR A 69 4.94 -9.68 -3.66
C TYR A 69 4.71 -8.19 -3.54
N LEU A 70 4.66 -7.50 -4.67
CA LEU A 70 4.40 -6.07 -4.72
C LEU A 70 3.64 -5.67 -5.98
N GLY A 71 3.14 -4.43 -5.98
CA GLY A 71 2.63 -3.75 -7.16
C GLY A 71 1.57 -2.70 -6.82
N PRO A 72 0.98 -2.06 -7.84
CA PRO A 72 0.08 -0.94 -7.67
C PRO A 72 -1.32 -1.37 -7.20
N LEU A 73 -2.08 -0.39 -6.74
CA LEU A 73 -3.46 -0.53 -6.29
C LEU A 73 -4.39 0.07 -7.34
N VAL A 74 -5.12 -0.78 -8.05
CA VAL A 74 -6.03 -0.34 -9.12
C VAL A 74 -7.47 -0.44 -8.63
N PRO A 75 -8.32 0.58 -8.82
CA PRO A 75 -9.72 0.50 -8.48
C PRO A 75 -10.43 -0.54 -9.36
N TYR A 76 -11.43 -1.19 -8.79
CA TYR A 76 -12.25 -2.14 -9.51
C TYR A 76 -13.70 -1.76 -9.37
N GLN A 77 -14.30 -1.36 -10.49
CA GLN A 77 -15.63 -0.75 -10.55
C GLN A 77 -16.71 -1.61 -9.88
N GLU A 78 -16.64 -2.94 -9.95
CA GLU A 78 -17.61 -3.83 -9.28
C GLU A 78 -17.60 -3.64 -7.74
N PHE A 79 -16.49 -3.20 -7.16
CA PHE A 79 -16.34 -2.95 -5.72
C PHE A 79 -16.51 -1.48 -5.32
N GLU A 80 -16.85 -0.60 -6.27
CA GLU A 80 -17.15 0.82 -6.02
C GLU A 80 -18.62 1.07 -5.67
N THR A 81 -19.46 0.03 -5.71
CA THR A 81 -20.90 0.13 -5.50
C THR A 81 -21.26 0.85 -4.19
N GLY A 82 -22.00 1.96 -4.33
CA GLY A 82 -22.45 2.78 -3.19
C GLY A 82 -21.43 3.82 -2.70
N LEU A 83 -20.33 4.02 -3.42
CA LEU A 83 -19.39 5.12 -3.18
C LEU A 83 -19.59 6.20 -4.26
N ASN A 84 -20.07 7.39 -3.87
CA ASN A 84 -20.11 8.56 -4.76
C ASN A 84 -18.71 9.20 -4.79
N ILE A 85 -17.78 8.59 -5.52
CA ILE A 85 -16.39 9.07 -5.65
C ILE A 85 -16.28 9.97 -6.86
N SER A 86 -15.99 11.26 -6.61
CA SER A 86 -15.65 12.22 -7.66
C SER A 86 -14.14 12.26 -7.93
N ASP A 87 -13.32 11.87 -6.96
CA ASP A 87 -11.86 11.86 -7.05
C ASP A 87 -11.30 10.59 -6.41
N TYR A 88 -10.68 9.73 -7.22
CA TYR A 88 -10.09 8.46 -6.80
C TYR A 88 -8.91 8.64 -5.85
N HIS A 89 -8.36 9.85 -5.69
CA HIS A 89 -7.30 10.14 -4.72
C HIS A 89 -7.76 9.76 -3.30
N ILE A 90 -9.04 9.95 -2.99
CA ILE A 90 -9.61 9.57 -1.70
C ILE A 90 -9.45 8.08 -1.37
N LEU A 91 -9.17 7.21 -2.35
CA LEU A 91 -9.04 5.77 -2.11
C LEU A 91 -7.73 5.37 -1.42
N ASP A 92 -6.68 6.20 -1.52
CA ASP A 92 -5.36 5.93 -0.97
C ASP A 92 -4.65 7.17 -0.40
N ALA A 93 -5.41 8.15 0.10
CA ALA A 93 -4.89 9.31 0.82
C ALA A 93 -5.42 9.36 2.26
N PRO A 94 -4.71 8.75 3.22
CA PRO A 94 -5.05 8.80 4.64
C PRO A 94 -5.28 10.22 5.19
N GLU A 95 -4.56 11.20 4.65
CA GLU A 95 -4.65 12.62 4.99
C GLU A 95 -6.05 13.19 4.72
N LEU A 96 -6.78 12.64 3.74
CA LEU A 96 -8.14 13.06 3.37
C LEU A 96 -9.24 12.30 4.11
N TRP A 97 -8.90 11.30 4.94
CA TRP A 97 -9.88 10.47 5.64
C TRP A 97 -10.33 11.04 6.99
N PHE A 98 -9.69 12.10 7.46
CA PHE A 98 -10.10 12.75 8.70
C PHE A 98 -11.57 13.18 8.62
N GLY A 99 -12.35 12.84 9.64
CA GLY A 99 -13.80 13.11 9.69
C GLY A 99 -14.69 12.19 8.83
N LYS A 100 -14.12 11.24 8.07
CA LYS A 100 -14.91 10.22 7.34
C LYS A 100 -15.37 9.11 8.27
N LYS A 101 -16.47 8.44 7.91
CA LYS A 101 -16.93 7.27 8.67
C LYS A 101 -15.96 6.12 8.45
N MET A 102 -15.72 5.33 9.50
CA MET A 102 -14.86 4.14 9.43
C MET A 102 -15.29 3.18 8.30
N VAL A 103 -16.59 3.06 8.07
CA VAL A 103 -17.15 2.23 7.00
C VAL A 103 -16.70 2.69 5.61
N ASP A 104 -16.65 4.01 5.40
CA ASP A 104 -16.23 4.59 4.12
C ASP A 104 -14.73 4.34 3.91
N VAL A 105 -13.91 4.54 4.94
CA VAL A 105 -12.46 4.26 4.90
C VAL A 105 -12.17 2.79 4.60
N ILE A 106 -12.92 1.87 5.22
CA ILE A 106 -12.84 0.45 4.92
C ILE A 106 -13.17 0.18 3.45
N ARG A 107 -14.25 0.78 2.96
CA ARG A 107 -14.69 0.61 1.58
C ARG A 107 -13.66 1.13 0.58
N TYR A 108 -13.13 2.33 0.81
CA TYR A 108 -12.07 2.94 0.00
C TYR A 108 -10.88 2.01 -0.23
N ARG A 109 -10.42 1.36 0.83
CA ARG A 109 -9.27 0.45 0.77
C ARG A 109 -9.60 -0.92 0.21
N SER A 110 -10.83 -1.37 0.44
CA SER A 110 -11.27 -2.67 -0.05
C SER A 110 -11.61 -2.66 -1.54
N SER A 111 -12.04 -1.53 -2.11
CA SER A 111 -12.35 -1.41 -3.54
C SER A 111 -11.11 -1.47 -4.44
N LEU A 112 -9.91 -1.37 -3.85
CA LEU A 112 -8.65 -1.43 -4.55
C LEU A 112 -8.13 -2.88 -4.65
N VAL A 113 -7.87 -3.29 -5.89
CA VAL A 113 -7.24 -4.57 -6.21
C VAL A 113 -5.73 -4.40 -6.22
N ARG A 114 -5.04 -5.25 -5.48
CA ARG A 114 -3.57 -5.36 -5.54
C ARG A 114 -3.16 -6.13 -6.78
N SER A 115 -2.60 -5.42 -7.76
CA SER A 115 -1.93 -6.02 -8.92
C SER A 115 -0.55 -6.48 -8.47
N ILE A 116 -0.38 -7.76 -8.11
CA ILE A 116 0.87 -8.26 -7.52
C ILE A 116 1.71 -9.12 -8.47
N PHE A 117 3.02 -8.93 -8.39
CA PHE A 117 4.04 -9.81 -8.97
C PHE A 117 5.19 -9.99 -7.98
N LYS A 118 6.03 -11.00 -8.21
CA LYS A 118 7.11 -11.38 -7.29
C LYS A 118 8.45 -10.81 -7.74
N THR A 119 9.16 -10.13 -6.86
CA THR A 119 10.52 -9.63 -7.14
C THR A 119 11.41 -9.67 -5.89
N ASN A 120 12.72 -9.60 -6.10
CA ASN A 120 13.69 -9.49 -5.02
C ASN A 120 13.80 -8.04 -4.55
N VAL A 121 13.93 -7.82 -3.23
CA VAL A 121 14.02 -6.46 -2.68
C VAL A 121 15.32 -5.72 -3.03
N PHE A 122 16.41 -6.43 -3.35
CA PHE A 122 17.72 -5.84 -3.60
C PHE A 122 17.84 -5.35 -5.05
N ILE A 123 17.24 -4.20 -5.35
CA ILE A 123 17.22 -3.61 -6.70
C ILE A 123 18.50 -2.82 -7.03
N GLY A 124 19.16 -2.22 -6.02
CA GLY A 124 20.41 -1.47 -6.20
C GLY A 124 21.65 -2.34 -6.43
N ARG A 125 21.59 -3.64 -6.08
CA ARG A 125 22.71 -4.58 -6.26
C ARG A 125 22.36 -5.59 -7.33
N LYS A 126 22.92 -5.43 -8.53
CA LYS A 126 22.77 -6.39 -9.61
C LYS A 126 23.60 -7.65 -9.30
N SER A 127 22.92 -8.76 -9.03
CA SER A 127 23.50 -10.09 -8.91
C SER A 127 22.64 -11.07 -9.68
N ARG A 128 23.20 -12.20 -10.13
CA ARG A 128 22.43 -13.26 -10.80
C ARG A 128 21.18 -13.72 -10.03
N LYS A 129 21.18 -13.58 -8.69
CA LYS A 129 20.05 -13.96 -7.82
C LYS A 129 19.01 -12.85 -7.60
N SER A 130 19.37 -11.58 -7.87
CA SER A 130 18.50 -10.42 -7.65
C SER A 130 17.97 -9.81 -8.95
N THR A 131 18.54 -10.15 -10.11
CA THR A 131 18.07 -9.64 -11.41
C THR A 131 16.67 -10.20 -11.73
N PRO A 132 15.63 -9.36 -11.87
CA PRO A 132 14.30 -9.81 -12.25
C PRO A 132 14.28 -10.26 -13.72
N SER A 133 13.26 -11.05 -14.09
CA SER A 133 12.97 -11.32 -15.50
C SER A 133 12.61 -10.02 -16.23
N ILE A 134 12.80 -9.95 -17.55
CA ILE A 134 12.44 -8.77 -18.37
C ILE A 134 10.98 -8.35 -18.13
N LYS A 135 10.07 -9.33 -18.00
CA LYS A 135 8.66 -9.08 -17.66
C LYS A 135 8.53 -8.40 -16.30
N ASN A 136 9.15 -8.95 -15.25
CA ASN A 136 9.05 -8.38 -13.90
C ASN A 136 9.77 -7.03 -13.77
N GLN A 137 10.82 -6.82 -14.57
CA GLN A 137 11.50 -5.53 -14.64
C GLN A 137 10.55 -4.46 -15.18
N ARG A 138 9.87 -4.70 -16.30
CA ARG A 138 8.87 -3.78 -16.84
C ARG A 138 7.73 -3.51 -15.86
N LEU A 139 7.20 -4.56 -15.24
CA LEU A 139 6.17 -4.42 -14.20
C LEU A 139 6.67 -3.56 -13.03
N LEU A 140 7.93 -3.74 -12.60
CA LEU A 140 8.53 -2.94 -11.54
C LEU A 140 8.67 -1.47 -11.94
N GLU A 141 9.22 -1.19 -13.11
CA GLU A 141 9.40 0.17 -13.64
C GLU A 141 8.06 0.92 -13.71
N THR A 142 7.04 0.31 -14.32
CA THR A 142 5.68 0.88 -14.39
C THR A 142 5.05 1.07 -13.01
N SER A 143 5.26 0.12 -12.08
CA SER A 143 4.73 0.25 -10.72
C SER A 143 5.45 1.34 -9.92
N GLN A 144 6.74 1.53 -10.16
CA GLN A 144 7.53 2.61 -9.57
C GLN A 144 7.08 3.97 -10.10
N GLU A 145 6.79 4.08 -11.40
CA GLU A 145 6.21 5.29 -11.98
C GLU A 145 4.88 5.65 -11.32
N LEU A 146 3.95 4.71 -11.21
CA LEU A 146 2.67 4.91 -10.49
C LEU A 146 2.88 5.31 -9.04
N SER A 147 3.93 4.78 -8.37
CA SER A 147 4.22 5.12 -6.98
C SER A 147 4.66 6.57 -6.77
N MET A 148 5.19 7.22 -7.81
CA MET A 148 5.59 8.64 -7.79
C MET A 148 4.44 9.59 -8.11
N ALA A 149 3.31 9.07 -8.59
CA ALA A 149 2.19 9.88 -9.02
C ALA A 149 1.62 10.73 -7.86
N ALA A 150 1.36 12.00 -8.16
CA ALA A 150 0.77 12.97 -7.23
C ALA A 150 -0.78 13.00 -7.29
N ARG A 151 -1.35 12.41 -8.34
CA ARG A 151 -2.80 12.29 -8.57
C ARG A 151 -3.12 10.88 -9.09
N PRO A 152 -4.38 10.43 -9.03
CA PRO A 152 -4.78 9.18 -9.69
C PRO A 152 -4.39 9.18 -11.17
N VAL A 153 -3.98 8.02 -11.66
CA VAL A 153 -3.49 7.82 -13.03
C VAL A 153 -4.29 6.72 -13.70
N ASP A 154 -4.85 7.00 -14.88
CA ASP A 154 -5.55 6.00 -15.68
C ASP A 154 -4.61 4.84 -16.03
N THR A 155 -5.01 3.65 -15.56
CA THR A 155 -4.19 2.45 -15.60
C THR A 155 -5.02 1.26 -16.05
N GLU A 156 -4.50 0.55 -17.06
CA GLU A 156 -4.99 -0.76 -17.48
C GLU A 156 -4.13 -1.86 -16.85
N THR A 157 -4.77 -2.87 -16.26
CA THR A 157 -4.09 -4.03 -15.68
C THR A 157 -4.75 -5.32 -16.14
N LYS A 158 -3.93 -6.26 -16.61
CA LYS A 158 -4.35 -7.62 -16.91
C LYS A 158 -3.84 -8.57 -15.85
N LEU A 159 -4.74 -9.34 -15.25
CA LEU A 159 -4.46 -10.31 -14.19
C LEU A 159 -4.73 -11.74 -14.69
N GLU A 160 -3.75 -12.63 -14.54
CA GLU A 160 -3.92 -14.06 -14.86
C GLU A 160 -4.98 -14.69 -13.96
N LYS A 161 -4.90 -14.37 -12.66
CA LYS A 161 -5.75 -14.91 -11.61
C LYS A 161 -5.96 -13.87 -10.52
N MET A 162 -7.21 -13.53 -10.22
CA MET A 162 -7.61 -12.67 -9.12
C MET A 162 -8.31 -13.47 -8.03
N ASN A 163 -7.82 -13.37 -6.80
CA ASN A 163 -8.45 -13.94 -5.62
C ASN A 163 -9.30 -12.87 -4.93
N LEU A 164 -10.61 -13.07 -4.85
CA LEU A 164 -11.57 -12.15 -4.22
C LEU A 164 -11.56 -12.29 -2.70
N ARG A 165 -10.38 -12.12 -2.10
CA ARG A 165 -10.18 -12.20 -0.65
C ARG A 165 -9.62 -10.89 -0.13
N MET A 166 -10.33 -10.31 0.83
CA MET A 166 -9.83 -9.21 1.62
C MET A 166 -8.78 -9.71 2.63
N MET A 167 -7.64 -9.04 2.70
CA MET A 167 -6.67 -9.24 3.76
C MET A 167 -6.92 -8.25 4.89
N MET A 168 -6.92 -8.76 6.12
CA MET A 168 -7.01 -7.96 7.33
C MET A 168 -5.79 -8.21 8.19
N ASP A 169 -5.11 -7.13 8.53
CA ASP A 169 -4.08 -7.10 9.56
C ASP A 169 -4.61 -6.26 10.75
N ASN A 170 -3.97 -6.40 11.91
CA ASN A 170 -4.26 -5.55 13.07
C ASN A 170 -3.42 -4.26 13.06
N HIS A 171 -2.36 -4.23 12.25
CA HIS A 171 -1.36 -3.17 12.13
C HIS A 171 -1.30 -2.57 10.72
N ALA A 172 -2.11 -3.06 9.78
CA ALA A 172 -2.21 -2.50 8.43
C ALA A 172 -3.67 -2.19 8.08
N LEU A 173 -3.83 -1.27 7.12
CA LEU A 173 -5.13 -0.97 6.52
C LEU A 173 -5.74 -2.25 5.94
N PRO A 174 -7.08 -2.40 5.98
CA PRO A 174 -7.75 -3.45 5.21
C PRO A 174 -7.27 -3.40 3.77
N MET A 175 -7.03 -4.55 3.15
CA MET A 175 -6.58 -4.60 1.77
C MET A 175 -7.57 -5.43 0.97
N GLY A 176 -8.00 -4.92 -0.19
CA GLY A 176 -8.95 -5.57 -1.07
C GLY A 176 -8.48 -6.91 -1.68
N PRO A 177 -9.02 -7.31 -2.83
CA PRO A 177 -8.55 -8.47 -3.56
C PRO A 177 -7.10 -8.34 -4.01
N SER A 178 -6.53 -9.46 -4.45
CA SER A 178 -5.20 -9.47 -5.08
C SER A 178 -5.20 -10.40 -6.27
N GLY A 179 -4.51 -10.01 -7.35
CA GLY A 179 -4.32 -10.88 -8.50
C GLY A 179 -2.90 -10.87 -9.05
N MET A 180 -2.52 -11.97 -9.68
CA MET A 180 -1.21 -12.13 -10.31
C MET A 180 -1.16 -11.32 -11.60
N THR A 181 -0.24 -10.37 -11.67
CA THR A 181 -0.14 -9.41 -12.77
C THR A 181 0.52 -10.01 -14.00
N GLU A 182 -0.15 -9.88 -15.14
CA GLU A 182 0.42 -10.18 -16.44
C GLU A 182 1.00 -8.92 -17.10
N LYS A 183 0.26 -7.82 -17.06
CA LYS A 183 0.61 -6.55 -17.69
C LYS A 183 0.01 -5.38 -16.91
N ILE A 184 0.75 -4.27 -16.85
CA ILE A 184 0.28 -2.96 -16.39
C ILE A 184 0.60 -1.98 -17.52
N THR A 185 -0.35 -1.15 -17.91
CA THR A 185 -0.18 -0.08 -18.89
C THR A 185 -0.71 1.21 -18.29
N ILE A 186 0.12 2.24 -18.28
CA ILE A 186 -0.30 3.60 -17.95
C ILE A 186 -0.82 4.24 -19.24
N THR A 187 -2.04 4.79 -19.21
CA THR A 187 -2.70 5.33 -20.41
C THR A 187 -2.68 6.86 -20.48
N GLU A 188 -2.15 7.53 -19.46
CA GLU A 188 -1.99 8.98 -19.42
C GLU A 188 -0.62 9.41 -18.87
N ASN A 189 -0.30 10.71 -18.87
CA ASN A 189 0.95 11.19 -18.31
C ASN A 189 0.91 11.23 -16.78
N THR A 190 1.87 10.54 -16.15
CA THR A 190 2.08 10.54 -14.71
C THR A 190 2.59 11.90 -14.23
N LYS A 191 1.78 12.62 -13.44
CA LYS A 191 2.21 13.88 -12.82
C LYS A 191 2.94 13.58 -11.51
N VAL A 192 4.21 13.95 -11.42
CA VAL A 192 5.06 13.74 -10.24
C VAL A 192 5.33 15.08 -9.54
N HIS A 193 5.45 15.05 -8.21
CA HIS A 193 5.84 16.23 -7.43
C HIS A 193 7.31 16.59 -7.71
N PRO A 194 7.69 17.86 -7.94
CA PRO A 194 9.06 18.22 -8.32
C PRO A 194 10.15 17.72 -7.35
N GLN A 195 9.87 17.76 -6.04
CA GLN A 195 10.81 17.23 -5.02
C GLN A 195 10.91 15.71 -5.03
N VAL A 196 9.82 15.01 -5.39
CA VAL A 196 9.86 13.55 -5.55
C VAL A 196 10.74 13.21 -6.75
N ASP A 197 10.49 13.86 -7.90
CA ASP A 197 11.27 13.65 -9.12
C ASP A 197 12.77 13.90 -8.88
N TYR A 198 13.10 15.02 -8.22
CA TYR A 198 14.47 15.34 -7.82
C TYR A 198 15.10 14.24 -6.94
N CYS A 199 14.43 13.82 -5.86
CA CYS A 199 14.99 12.82 -4.94
C CYS A 199 15.14 11.43 -5.58
N VAL A 200 14.31 11.10 -6.57
CA VAL A 200 14.39 9.82 -7.29
C VAL A 200 15.50 9.86 -8.33
N ALA A 201 15.69 10.99 -9.02
CA ALA A 201 16.75 11.20 -9.98
C ALA A 201 18.14 11.26 -9.33
N ASP A 202 18.25 11.80 -8.11
CA ASP A 202 19.52 11.85 -7.38
C ASP A 202 19.89 10.46 -6.82
N THR A 203 20.87 9.83 -7.46
CA THR A 203 21.36 8.49 -7.13
C THR A 203 22.42 8.47 -6.03
N ASP A 204 22.88 9.62 -5.54
CA ASP A 204 23.88 9.73 -4.48
C ASP A 204 23.29 10.28 -3.16
N LEU A 205 22.09 10.87 -3.22
CA LEU A 205 21.36 11.37 -2.06
C LEU A 205 21.05 10.27 -1.04
N ASN A 206 21.31 10.55 0.24
CA ASN A 206 20.96 9.62 1.32
C ASN A 206 19.44 9.53 1.49
N ALA A 207 18.90 8.32 1.73
CA ALA A 207 17.46 8.13 1.90
C ALA A 207 16.89 8.91 3.11
N THR A 208 17.67 9.05 4.18
CA THR A 208 17.28 9.82 5.38
C THR A 208 17.11 11.28 5.03
N GLU A 209 18.09 11.86 4.34
CA GLU A 209 18.11 13.26 3.91
C GLU A 209 17.02 13.54 2.86
N ALA A 210 16.84 12.63 1.89
CA ALA A 210 15.76 12.71 0.92
C ALA A 210 14.39 12.80 1.62
N VAL A 211 14.14 11.91 2.59
CA VAL A 211 12.89 11.86 3.34
C VAL A 211 12.69 13.12 4.20
N SER A 212 13.67 13.50 5.02
CA SER A 212 13.49 14.61 5.96
C SER A 212 13.61 15.98 5.31
N GLU A 213 14.75 16.27 4.68
CA GLU A 213 15.07 17.63 4.22
C GLU A 213 14.31 18.01 2.96
N TYR A 214 14.31 17.13 1.96
CA TYR A 214 13.78 17.46 0.63
C TYR A 214 12.29 17.18 0.50
N LEU A 215 11.84 15.99 0.92
CA LEU A 215 10.43 15.63 0.78
C LEU A 215 9.56 16.23 1.87
N TYR A 216 9.94 16.06 3.15
CA TYR A 216 9.12 16.51 4.27
C TYR A 216 9.24 18.03 4.50
N PHE A 217 10.42 18.57 4.80
CA PHE A 217 10.58 19.99 5.17
C PHE A 217 10.49 20.96 3.99
N LYS A 218 11.25 20.74 2.91
CA LYS A 218 11.24 21.65 1.75
C LYS A 218 10.00 21.42 0.88
N GLY A 219 9.75 20.16 0.57
CA GLY A 219 8.72 19.76 -0.39
C GLY A 219 7.31 19.74 0.13
N HIS A 220 7.11 19.69 1.45
CA HIS A 220 5.79 19.51 2.07
C HIS A 220 4.99 18.36 1.43
N VAL A 221 5.71 17.30 1.02
CA VAL A 221 5.12 16.16 0.33
C VAL A 221 4.28 15.37 1.34
N PRO A 222 3.04 14.97 0.98
CA PRO A 222 2.21 14.16 1.86
C PRO A 222 2.93 12.91 2.34
N GLU A 223 2.79 12.59 3.62
CA GLU A 223 3.53 11.50 4.25
C GLU A 223 3.22 10.14 3.58
N SER A 224 1.97 9.91 3.15
CA SER A 224 1.59 8.73 2.37
C SER A 224 2.39 8.59 1.07
N THR A 225 2.70 9.70 0.40
CA THR A 225 3.52 9.74 -0.82
C THR A 225 4.98 9.43 -0.49
N ILE A 226 5.54 10.01 0.59
CA ILE A 226 6.90 9.71 1.05
C ILE A 226 7.06 8.23 1.37
N LYS A 227 6.13 7.67 2.18
CA LYS A 227 6.07 6.25 2.53
C LYS A 227 6.02 5.37 1.28
N ARG A 228 5.24 5.77 0.29
CA ARG A 228 5.11 5.01 -0.94
C ARG A 228 6.40 4.97 -1.77
N VAL A 229 6.98 6.13 -2.06
CA VAL A 229 8.21 6.24 -2.88
C VAL A 229 9.38 5.56 -2.16
N PHE A 230 9.45 5.66 -0.83
CA PHE A 230 10.41 4.91 -0.01
C PHE A 230 10.19 3.40 -0.11
N SER A 231 8.94 2.92 0.00
CA SER A 231 8.59 1.50 -0.09
C SER A 231 8.92 0.91 -1.46
N ALA A 232 8.75 1.68 -2.54
CA ALA A 232 9.11 1.34 -3.91
C ALA A 232 10.64 1.26 -4.15
N GLY A 233 11.45 1.62 -3.16
CA GLY A 233 12.90 1.58 -3.23
C GLY A 233 13.50 2.66 -4.12
N LEU A 234 12.79 3.78 -4.30
CA LEU A 234 13.19 4.86 -5.19
C LEU A 234 14.09 5.91 -4.51
N LEU A 235 14.24 5.86 -3.18
CA LEU A 235 15.02 6.82 -2.42
C LEU A 235 16.33 6.21 -1.93
N GLY A 236 17.37 7.05 -1.88
CA GLY A 236 18.69 6.69 -1.37
C GLY A 236 19.73 6.40 -2.46
N GLU A 237 20.97 6.21 -2.03
CA GLU A 237 22.08 5.84 -2.90
C GLU A 237 21.76 4.61 -3.76
N GLU A 238 22.03 4.67 -5.07
CA GLU A 238 21.64 3.66 -6.07
C GLU A 238 22.01 2.24 -5.61
N LYS A 239 23.26 2.02 -5.18
CA LYS A 239 23.76 0.70 -4.76
C LYS A 239 23.15 0.19 -3.46
N ARG A 240 22.45 1.06 -2.72
CA ARG A 240 21.79 0.76 -1.44
C ARG A 240 20.26 0.80 -1.54
N ARG A 241 19.69 1.21 -2.68
CA ARG A 241 18.23 1.18 -2.94
C ARG A 241 17.68 -0.23 -2.77
N ARG A 242 16.60 -0.32 -2.00
CA ARG A 242 15.89 -1.57 -1.69
C ARG A 242 14.41 -1.30 -1.64
N ILE A 243 13.63 -2.23 -2.17
CA ILE A 243 12.19 -2.28 -1.91
C ILE A 243 11.97 -2.62 -0.44
N VAL A 244 11.09 -1.88 0.24
CA VAL A 244 10.83 -2.07 1.66
C VAL A 244 9.36 -2.43 1.85
N PRO A 245 9.02 -3.53 2.56
CA PRO A 245 7.65 -3.86 2.91
C PRO A 245 6.89 -2.66 3.49
N THR A 246 5.63 -2.48 3.08
CA THR A 246 4.82 -1.31 3.46
C THR A 246 4.74 -1.14 4.98
N ARG A 247 4.64 -2.25 5.73
CA ARG A 247 4.62 -2.25 7.19
C ARG A 247 5.91 -1.66 7.80
N TRP A 248 7.06 -2.03 7.26
CA TRP A 248 8.36 -1.53 7.77
C TRP A 248 8.59 -0.09 7.33
N THR A 249 8.07 0.27 6.16
CA THR A 249 8.20 1.62 5.61
C THR A 249 7.49 2.66 6.47
N ILE A 250 6.29 2.37 6.96
CA ILE A 250 5.57 3.26 7.88
C ILE A 250 6.47 3.61 9.07
N THR A 251 6.97 2.59 9.78
CA THR A 251 7.83 2.82 10.95
C THR A 251 9.16 3.51 10.59
N ALA A 252 9.78 3.17 9.46
CA ALA A 252 11.06 3.75 9.05
C ALA A 252 10.93 5.24 8.72
N VAL A 253 9.89 5.63 7.97
CA VAL A 253 9.66 7.03 7.60
C VAL A 253 9.26 7.85 8.82
N ASP A 254 8.37 7.31 9.68
CA ASP A 254 7.98 7.97 10.93
C ASP A 254 9.20 8.23 11.82
N ASP A 255 10.10 7.25 11.96
CA ASP A 255 11.34 7.36 12.74
C ASP A 255 12.30 8.43 12.18
N ILE A 256 12.50 8.45 10.85
CA ILE A 256 13.35 9.44 10.18
C ILE A 256 12.81 10.86 10.42
N ILE A 257 11.53 11.08 10.14
CA ILE A 257 10.90 12.40 10.28
C ILE A 257 10.92 12.85 11.75
N SER A 258 10.56 11.95 12.68
CA SER A 258 10.52 12.27 14.11
C SER A 258 11.88 12.67 14.65
N LYS A 259 12.95 11.94 14.29
CA LYS A 259 14.32 12.28 14.69
C LYS A 259 14.77 13.61 14.11
N ALA A 260 14.41 13.89 12.86
CA ALA A 260 14.74 15.14 12.21
C ALA A 260 14.05 16.34 12.89
N LEU A 261 12.77 16.21 13.24
CA LEU A 261 12.02 17.22 14.00
C LEU A 261 12.66 17.53 15.36
N ILE A 262 13.03 16.50 16.11
CA ILE A 262 13.71 16.65 17.42
C ILE A 262 15.04 17.39 17.26
N THR A 263 15.81 17.05 16.21
CA THR A 263 17.16 17.61 16.01
C THR A 263 17.12 19.05 15.49
N CYS A 264 16.16 19.39 14.63
CA CYS A 264 16.01 20.74 14.08
C CYS A 264 15.36 21.75 15.04
N GLY A 265 14.72 21.30 16.12
CA GLY A 265 13.97 22.16 17.04
C GLY A 265 12.77 22.87 16.38
N ARG A 266 12.30 22.38 15.22
CA ARG A 266 11.15 22.91 14.48
C ARG A 266 9.90 22.17 14.95
N PHE A 267 9.17 22.79 15.88
CA PHE A 267 7.79 22.42 16.24
C PHE A 267 6.81 23.35 15.50
#